data_AF-A0A941GDJ1-F1
#
_entry.id   AF-A0A941GDJ1-F1
#
_cell.length_a   1.000
_cell.length_b   1.000
_cell.length_c   1.000
_cell.angle_alpha   90.00
_cell.angle_beta   90.00
_cell.angle_gamma   90.00
#
_symmetry.space_group_name_H-M   'P 1'
#
loop_
_entity.id
_entity.type
_entity.pdbx_description
1 polymer ?
#
loop_
_entity_poly.entity_id
_entity_poly.type
_entity_poly.pdbx_seq_one_letter_code
_entity_poly.pdbx_strand_id
1 'polypeptide(L)' 'MLELDGSIWLRSGAQTWGGKNRIDLLAQIDATGSITAAARAVGMSYKGAWDALGAMNTPADGTPVL' A
#
# COMPACT_ATOMS: atom_id res chain seq x y z
N MET A 1 -17.73 -25.05 8.14
CA MET A 1 -18.02 -23.80 7.42
C MET A 1 -16.72 -23.42 6.72
N LEU A 2 -16.69 -23.34 5.40
CA LEU A 2 -15.48 -22.93 4.67
C LEU A 2 -15.46 -21.41 4.60
N GLU A 3 -14.36 -20.81 5.05
CA GLU A 3 -14.06 -19.40 4.89
C GLU A 3 -13.00 -19.26 3.81
N LEU A 4 -13.28 -18.44 2.80
CA LEU A 4 -12.35 -18.15 1.72
C LEU A 4 -11.60 -16.87 2.07
N ASP A 5 -10.34 -17.00 2.47
CA ASP A 5 -9.43 -15.88 2.64
C ASP A 5 -8.57 -15.73 1.38
N GLY A 6 -8.38 -14.50 0.90
CA GLY A 6 -7.73 -14.23 -0.38
C GLY A 6 -7.14 -12.83 -0.44
N SER A 7 -5.88 -12.75 -0.88
CA SER A 7 -5.23 -11.48 -1.20
C SER A 7 -5.18 -11.30 -2.72
N ILE A 8 -5.73 -10.19 -3.22
CA ILE A 8 -5.63 -9.81 -4.64
C ILE A 8 -4.46 -8.84 -4.80
N TRP A 9 -3.62 -9.10 -5.79
CA TRP A 9 -2.50 -8.25 -6.18
C TRP A 9 -2.77 -7.73 -7.58
N LEU A 10 -2.88 -6.42 -7.74
CA LEU A 10 -3.00 -5.81 -9.05
C LEU A 10 -1.60 -5.62 -9.64
N ARG A 11 -1.39 -6.13 -10.84
CA ARG A 11 -0.16 -5.97 -11.61
C ARG A 11 -0.51 -5.49 -13.01
N SER A 12 0.13 -4.41 -13.44
CA SER A 12 0.06 -3.92 -14.82
C SER A 12 1.46 -3.99 -15.42
N GLY A 13 1.66 -4.85 -16.43
CA GLY A 13 2.97 -5.12 -17.00
C GLY A 13 3.98 -5.66 -15.98
N ALA A 14 5.14 -4.98 -15.85
CA ALA A 14 6.15 -5.29 -14.83
C ALA A 14 5.84 -4.69 -13.45
N GLN A 15 4.83 -3.81 -13.34
CA GLN A 15 4.57 -3.04 -12.12
C GLN A 15 3.52 -3.71 -11.24
N THR A 16 3.84 -3.92 -9.96
CA THR A 16 2.91 -4.43 -8.95
C THR A 16 2.31 -3.25 -8.18
N TRP A 17 1.03 -2.98 -8.41
CA TRP A 17 0.26 -1.85 -7.86
C TRP A 17 -0.12 -2.06 -6.40
N GLY A 18 -0.03 -3.29 -5.91
CA GLY A 18 -0.15 -3.59 -4.50
C GLY A 18 -1.00 -4.81 -4.21
N GLY A 19 -0.91 -5.29 -2.97
CA GLY A 19 -1.79 -6.29 -2.39
C GLY A 19 -2.49 -5.78 -1.15
N LYS A 20 -3.26 -6.65 -0.49
CA LYS A 20 -4.11 -6.36 0.68
C LYS A 20 -3.50 -5.35 1.68
N ASN A 21 -2.25 -5.56 2.09
CA ASN A 21 -1.57 -4.68 3.06
C ASN A 21 -1.43 -3.20 2.61
N ARG A 22 -1.35 -2.92 1.30
CA ARG A 22 -1.20 -1.55 0.78
C ARG A 22 -2.56 -0.84 0.66
N ILE A 23 -3.60 -1.60 0.32
CA ILE A 23 -4.99 -1.11 0.34
C ILE A 23 -5.40 -0.82 1.78
N ASP A 24 -5.09 -1.71 2.71
CA ASP A 24 -5.35 -1.52 4.14
C ASP A 24 -4.61 -0.29 4.68
N LEU A 25 -3.36 -0.05 4.24
CA LEU A 25 -2.62 1.16 4.62
C LEU A 25 -3.32 2.43 4.12
N LEU A 26 -3.77 2.47 2.86
CA LEU A 26 -4.49 3.62 2.30
C LEU A 26 -5.84 3.86 2.98
N ALA A 27 -6.61 2.79 3.24
CA ALA A 27 -7.87 2.89 3.97
C ALA A 27 -7.65 3.45 5.38
N GLN A 28 -6.57 3.06 6.05
CA GLN A 28 -6.23 3.60 7.36
C GLN A 28 -5.70 5.04 7.30
N ILE A 29 -5.00 5.43 6.22
CA ILE A 29 -4.60 6.83 6.03
C ILE A 29 -5.85 7.71 5.86
N ASP A 30 -6.82 7.27 5.06
CA ASP A 30 -8.10 7.98 4.88
C ASP A 30 -8.88 8.10 6.19
N ALA A 31 -8.97 7.00 6.95
CA ALA A 31 -9.69 6.98 8.23
C ALA A 31 -9.02 7.81 9.35
N THR A 32 -7.69 7.89 9.37
CA THR A 32 -6.94 8.51 10.48
C THR A 32 -6.36 9.88 10.15
N GLY A 33 -6.25 10.24 8.87
CA GLY A 33 -5.53 11.42 8.40
C GLY A 33 -4.02 11.40 8.70
N SER A 34 -3.46 10.26 9.13
CA SER A 34 -2.06 10.16 9.57
C SER A 34 -1.39 8.87 9.09
N ILE A 35 -0.32 9.02 8.33
CA ILE A 35 0.53 7.90 7.87
C ILE A 35 1.08 7.09 9.05
N THR A 36 1.44 7.77 10.15
CA THR A 36 1.98 7.10 11.34
C THR A 36 0.92 6.28 12.06
N ALA A 37 -0.31 6.79 12.17
CA ALA A 37 -1.42 6.04 12.77
C ALA A 37 -1.81 4.84 11.89
N ALA A 38 -1.88 5.05 10.58
CA ALA A 38 -2.17 4.00 9.61
C ALA A 38 -1.12 2.89 9.61
N ALA A 39 0.17 3.24 9.62
CA ALA A 39 1.27 2.28 9.69
C ALA A 39 1.15 1.38 10.93
N ARG A 40 0.87 1.96 12.10
CA ARG A 40 0.64 1.20 13.33
C ARG A 40 -0.58 0.30 13.23
N ALA A 41 -1.67 0.79 12.65
CA ALA A 41 -2.91 0.02 12.49
C ALA A 41 -2.75 -1.20 11.58
N VAL A 42 -1.84 -1.16 10.60
CA VAL A 42 -1.53 -2.29 9.70
C VAL A 42 -0.25 -3.05 10.09
N GLY A 43 0.35 -2.75 11.25
CA GLY A 43 1.56 -3.44 11.73
C GLY A 43 2.84 -3.11 10.97
N MET A 44 2.89 -1.99 10.24
CA MET A 44 4.08 -1.50 9.53
C MET A 44 4.86 -0.48 10.35
N SER A 45 6.16 -0.40 10.09
CA SER A 45 6.96 0.75 10.51
C SER A 45 6.58 1.98 9.67
N TYR A 46 6.79 3.18 10.22
CA TYR A 46 6.59 4.43 9.50
C TYR A 46 7.38 4.46 8.18
N LYS A 47 8.64 3.98 8.19
CA LYS A 47 9.44 3.85 6.99
C LYS A 47 8.82 2.87 5.99
N GLY A 48 8.33 1.72 6.45
CA GLY A 48 7.65 0.74 5.59
C GLY A 48 6.37 1.30 4.95
N ALA A 49 5.61 2.11 5.67
CA ALA A 49 4.45 2.81 5.12
C ALA A 49 4.85 3.86 4.07
N TRP A 50 5.94 4.61 4.32
CA TRP A 50 6.50 5.55 3.35
C TRP A 50 7.04 4.87 2.09
N ASP A 51 7.78 3.77 2.25
CA ASP A 51 8.30 2.97 1.14
C ASP A 51 7.14 2.39 0.32
N ALA A 52 6.05 1.96 0.97
CA ALA A 52 4.84 1.49 0.31
C ALA A 52 4.12 2.61 -0.47
N LEU A 53 4.04 3.82 0.07
CA LEU A 53 3.51 5.00 -0.64
C LEU A 53 4.40 5.41 -1.82
N GLY A 54 5.72 5.45 -1.63
CA GLY A 54 6.69 5.76 -2.68
C GLY A 54 6.65 4.74 -3.84
N ALA A 55 6.49 3.46 -3.52
CA ALA A 55 6.32 2.41 -4.53
C ALA A 55 5.02 2.54 -5.35
N MET A 56 3.99 3.21 -4.81
CA MET A 56 2.76 3.52 -5.56
C MET A 56 2.88 4.80 -6.40
N ASN A 57 3.65 5.78 -5.93
CA ASN A 57 3.85 7.06 -6.63
C ASN A 57 4.96 7.04 -7.69
N THR A 58 5.71 5.94 -7.81
CA THR A 58 6.75 5.83 -8.84
C THR A 58 6.18 5.14 -10.08
N PRO A 59 5.99 5.85 -11.21
CA PRO A 59 5.58 5.22 -12.47
C PRO A 59 6.64 4.23 -12.97
N ALA A 60 6.21 3.20 -13.70
CA ALA A 60 7.05 2.10 -14.22
C ALA A 60 8.28 2.53 -15.05
N ASP A 61 8.32 3.78 -15.50
CA ASP A 61 9.40 4.35 -16.31
C ASP A 61 10.51 5.02 -15.47
N GLY A 62 10.37 5.05 -14.14
CA GLY A 62 11.36 5.65 -13.24
C GLY A 62 11.39 7.17 -13.26
N THR A 63 10.40 7.83 -13.88
CA THR A 63 10.33 9.29 -13.94
C THR A 63 9.68 9.82 -12.67
N PRO A 64 10.37 10.61 -11.83
CA PRO A 64 9.74 11.28 -10.71
C PRO A 64 8.71 12.27 -11.27
N VAL A 65 7.44 12.15 -10.83
CA VAL A 65 6.44 13.17 -11.10
C VAL A 65 6.70 14.38 -10.19
N LEU A 66 7.45 15.33 -10.73
CA LEU A 66 7.41 16.76 -10.38
C LEU A 66 6.82 17.52 -11.56
#